data_AF-A0A2S3UUZ7-F1
#
_entry.id   AF-A0A2S3UUZ7-F1
#
_cell.length_a   1.000
_cell.length_b   1.000
_cell.length_c   1.000
_cell.angle_alpha   90.00
_cell.angle_beta   90.00
_cell.angle_gamma   90.00
#
_symmetry.space_group_name_H-M   'P 1'
#
loop_
_entity.id
_entity.type
_entity.pdbx_description
1 polymer ?
#
loop_
_entity_poly.entity_id
_entity_poly.type
_entity_poly.pdbx_seq_one_letter_code
_entity_poly.pdbx_strand_id
1 'polypeptide(L)'
;MTLYMKLGGRKAIKQAMPRLRARLEQDPCFDLSKFRQEFERSDDLTEFLIFLFGGAPFYDGKPVTELLSPVCPSQEIYQRFVDHLVTVIFDGRTSGEETGLRDLMERLRPQVLNPKPVAPVLVYSVDRETLSA
;
A
#
# COMPACT_ATOMS: atom_id res chain seq x y z
N MET A 1 -8.42 -7.90 -18.67
CA MET A 1 -7.12 -8.37 -18.13
C MET A 1 -6.72 -7.47 -16.96
N THR A 2 -6.26 -8.02 -15.83
CA THR A 2 -5.87 -7.22 -14.65
C THR A 2 -4.57 -6.45 -14.90
N LEU A 3 -4.35 -5.37 -14.15
CA LEU A 3 -3.08 -4.61 -14.21
C LEU A 3 -1.90 -5.52 -13.87
N TYR A 4 -2.07 -6.43 -12.91
CA TYR A 4 -1.08 -7.43 -12.51
C TYR A 4 -0.60 -8.27 -13.70
N MET A 5 -1.52 -8.78 -14.53
CA MET A 5 -1.18 -9.56 -15.73
C MET A 5 -0.45 -8.72 -16.77
N LYS A 6 -0.89 -7.47 -16.98
CA LYS A 6 -0.27 -6.53 -17.93
C LYS A 6 1.17 -6.16 -17.55
N LEU A 7 1.44 -6.07 -16.25
CA LEU A 7 2.76 -5.72 -15.72
C LEU A 7 3.77 -6.87 -15.74
N GLY A 8 3.35 -8.11 -16.07
CA GLY A 8 4.22 -9.29 -15.98
C GLY A 8 4.18 -9.99 -14.61
N GLY A 9 3.15 -9.72 -13.82
CA GLY A 9 2.84 -10.41 -12.57
C GLY A 9 3.80 -10.13 -11.42
N ARG A 10 3.84 -11.06 -10.46
CA ARG A 10 4.57 -10.93 -9.18
C ARG A 10 6.05 -10.62 -9.39
N LYS A 11 6.67 -11.22 -10.41
CA LYS A 11 8.10 -11.01 -10.70
C LYS A 11 8.40 -9.55 -11.00
N ALA A 12 7.59 -8.90 -11.84
CA ALA A 12 7.80 -7.51 -12.21
C ALA A 12 7.63 -6.57 -11.02
N ILE A 13 6.59 -6.81 -10.19
CA ILE A 13 6.34 -6.01 -8.99
C ILE A 13 7.52 -6.15 -8.01
N LYS A 14 7.97 -7.38 -7.74
CA LYS A 14 9.15 -7.62 -6.89
C LYS A 14 10.42 -6.93 -7.40
N GLN A 15 10.61 -6.89 -8.72
CA GLN A 15 11.76 -6.19 -9.32
C GLN A 15 11.66 -4.66 -9.22
N ALA A 16 10.45 -4.11 -9.13
CA ALA A 16 10.25 -2.68 -8.96
C ALA A 16 10.51 -2.20 -7.51
N MET A 17 10.35 -3.06 -6.49
CA MET A 17 10.43 -2.64 -5.08
C MET A 17 11.79 -2.08 -4.66
N PRO A 18 12.95 -2.68 -5.01
CA PRO A 18 14.24 -2.09 -4.70
C PRO A 18 14.42 -0.70 -5.35
N ARG A 19 13.85 -0.49 -6.55
CA ARG A 19 13.89 0.80 -7.25
C ARG A 19 12.99 1.82 -6.57
N LEU A 20 11.80 1.41 -6.10
CA LEU A 20 10.89 2.27 -5.36
C LEU A 20 11.56 2.76 -4.08
N ARG A 21 12.13 1.83 -3.31
CA ARG A 21 12.88 2.14 -2.09
C ARG A 21 13.99 3.14 -2.37
N ALA A 22 14.84 2.87 -3.35
CA ALA A 22 15.97 3.76 -3.67
C ALA A 22 15.50 5.18 -4.07
N ARG A 23 14.39 5.31 -4.81
CA ARG A 23 13.82 6.60 -5.17
C ARG A 23 13.28 7.36 -3.96
N LEU A 24 12.56 6.68 -3.08
CA LEU A 24 12.03 7.30 -1.86
C LEU A 24 13.17 7.67 -0.89
N GLU A 25 14.25 6.89 -0.82
CA GLU A 25 15.44 7.21 0.00
C GLU A 25 16.20 8.44 -0.53
N GLN A 26 16.14 8.71 -1.84
CA GLN A 26 16.78 9.86 -2.48
C GLN A 26 15.94 11.13 -2.45
N ASP A 27 14.63 11.01 -2.16
CA ASP A 27 13.73 12.14 -2.15
C ASP A 27 13.61 12.71 -0.72
N PRO A 28 14.07 13.96 -0.48
CA PRO A 28 14.10 14.56 0.85
C PRO A 28 12.72 14.77 1.47
N CYS A 29 11.64 14.64 0.69
CA CYS A 29 10.28 14.72 1.19
C CYS A 29 9.81 13.46 1.91
N PHE A 30 10.56 12.35 1.87
CA PHE A 30 10.20 11.11 2.55
C PHE A 30 11.16 10.80 3.70
N ASP A 31 10.59 10.47 4.86
CA ASP A 31 11.30 9.82 5.95
C ASP A 31 10.93 8.34 5.98
N LEU A 32 11.89 7.48 5.61
CA LEU A 32 11.70 6.04 5.56
C LEU A 32 12.10 5.30 6.83
N SER A 33 12.51 5.99 7.90
CA SER A 33 12.98 5.37 9.14
C SER A 33 11.99 4.34 9.70
N LYS A 34 10.68 4.62 9.61
CA LYS A 34 9.59 3.74 10.05
C LYS A 34 8.97 2.88 8.96
N PHE A 35 9.24 3.19 7.69
CA PHE A 35 8.64 2.51 6.52
C PHE A 35 9.61 1.50 5.86
N ARG A 36 10.89 1.53 6.22
CA ARG A 36 11.91 0.63 5.65
C ARG A 36 11.55 -0.86 5.81
N GLN A 37 10.88 -1.23 6.91
CA GLN A 37 10.49 -2.62 7.17
C GLN A 37 9.49 -3.16 6.13
N GLU A 38 8.67 -2.30 5.53
CA GLU A 38 7.70 -2.67 4.49
C GLU A 38 8.38 -3.14 3.20
N PHE A 39 9.66 -2.81 3.02
CA PHE A 39 10.51 -3.29 1.92
C PHE A 39 11.37 -4.51 2.27
N GLU A 40 11.52 -4.87 3.56
CA GLU A 40 12.56 -5.82 4.02
C GLU A 40 12.00 -7.11 4.64
N ARG A 41 10.98 -7.03 5.50
CA ARG A 41 10.63 -8.14 6.40
C ARG A 41 9.30 -8.83 6.12
N SER A 42 8.29 -8.10 5.66
CA SER A 42 6.97 -8.69 5.36
C SER A 42 6.59 -8.64 3.89
N ASP A 43 7.35 -7.92 3.05
CA ASP A 43 6.91 -7.62 1.68
C ASP A 43 5.48 -7.02 1.68
N ASP A 44 5.01 -6.41 2.77
CA ASP A 44 3.60 -5.99 2.92
C ASP A 44 3.18 -5.01 1.83
N LEU A 45 4.09 -4.11 1.44
CA LEU A 45 3.87 -3.22 0.31
C LEU A 45 3.83 -4.00 -1.01
N THR A 46 4.71 -4.99 -1.20
CA THR A 46 4.71 -5.87 -2.37
C THR A 46 3.38 -6.64 -2.49
N GLU A 47 2.94 -7.28 -1.41
CA GLU A 47 1.68 -8.05 -1.36
C GLU A 47 0.46 -7.15 -1.54
N PHE A 48 0.49 -5.97 -0.92
CA PHE A 48 -0.53 -4.94 -1.13
C PHE A 48 -0.63 -4.54 -2.60
N LEU A 49 0.49 -4.27 -3.27
CA LEU A 49 0.50 -3.92 -4.69
C LEU A 49 0.06 -5.09 -5.59
N ILE A 50 0.44 -6.32 -5.25
CA ILE A 50 -0.04 -7.52 -5.96
C ILE A 50 -1.56 -7.61 -5.87
N PHE A 51 -2.13 -7.46 -4.67
CA PHE A 51 -3.58 -7.41 -4.46
C PHE A 51 -4.23 -6.25 -5.22
N LEU A 52 -3.71 -5.02 -5.05
CA LEU A 52 -4.21 -3.81 -5.68
C LEU A 52 -4.27 -3.92 -7.20
N PHE A 53 -3.28 -4.59 -7.80
CA PHE A 53 -3.22 -4.78 -9.25
C PHE A 53 -4.07 -5.97 -9.75
N GLY A 54 -4.74 -6.69 -8.84
CA GLY A 54 -5.60 -7.83 -9.15
C GLY A 54 -4.83 -9.14 -9.34
N GLY A 55 -3.72 -9.31 -8.65
CA GLY A 55 -2.91 -10.54 -8.61
C GLY A 55 -3.26 -11.49 -7.47
N ALA A 56 -4.01 -11.03 -6.48
CA ALA A 56 -4.54 -11.81 -5.38
C ALA A 56 -6.01 -11.45 -5.11
N PRO A 57 -6.87 -12.40 -4.72
CA PRO A 57 -8.28 -12.13 -4.41
C PRO A 57 -8.48 -11.46 -3.05
N PHE A 58 -7.54 -11.64 -2.12
CA PHE A 58 -7.56 -11.09 -0.76
C PHE A 58 -6.18 -10.56 -0.37
N TYR A 59 -6.15 -9.67 0.61
CA TYR A 59 -4.94 -9.14 1.22
C TYR A 59 -5.10 -9.15 2.73
N ASP A 60 -4.27 -9.95 3.40
CA ASP A 60 -4.29 -10.16 4.86
C ASP A 60 -3.21 -9.35 5.59
N GLY A 61 -2.54 -8.43 4.89
CA GLY A 61 -1.55 -7.55 5.48
C GLY A 61 -2.16 -6.33 6.18
N LYS A 62 -1.30 -5.36 6.51
CA LYS A 62 -1.71 -4.15 7.23
C LYS A 62 -2.75 -3.35 6.45
N PRO A 63 -3.76 -2.75 7.08
CA PRO A 63 -4.66 -1.80 6.41
C PRO A 63 -3.86 -0.75 5.62
N VAL A 64 -4.35 -0.36 4.44
CA VAL A 64 -3.65 0.63 3.58
C VAL A 64 -3.34 1.93 4.32
N THR A 65 -4.17 2.28 5.29
CA THR A 65 -3.99 3.40 6.22
C THR A 65 -2.74 3.23 7.07
N GLU A 66 -2.58 2.09 7.74
CA GLU A 66 -1.41 1.80 8.55
C GLU A 66 -0.15 1.64 7.70
N LEU A 67 -0.31 1.16 6.47
CA LEU A 67 0.77 0.98 5.51
C LEU A 67 1.29 2.33 4.99
N LEU A 68 0.42 3.17 4.41
CA LEU A 68 0.84 4.36 3.66
C LEU A 68 0.77 5.67 4.44
N SER A 69 -0.10 5.82 5.45
CA SER A 69 -0.20 7.08 6.21
C SER A 69 1.10 7.49 6.91
N PRO A 70 1.93 6.57 7.46
CA PRO A 70 3.21 6.95 8.07
C PRO A 70 4.22 7.58 7.10
N VAL A 71 4.14 7.27 5.80
CA VAL A 71 5.05 7.77 4.76
C VAL A 71 4.39 8.83 3.87
N CYS A 72 3.06 8.97 3.93
CA CYS A 72 2.26 9.95 3.18
C CYS A 72 1.43 10.84 4.13
N PRO A 73 2.02 11.81 4.84
CA PRO A 73 1.32 12.65 5.81
C PRO A 73 0.42 13.72 5.19
N SER A 74 0.59 14.03 3.90
CA SER A 74 -0.18 15.06 3.21
C SER A 74 -0.51 14.66 1.77
N GLN A 75 -1.42 15.40 1.15
CA GLN A 75 -1.81 15.17 -0.24
C GLN A 75 -0.63 15.31 -1.20
N GLU A 76 0.25 16.28 -0.98
CA GLU A 76 1.42 16.53 -1.81
C GLU A 76 2.40 15.35 -1.73
N ILE A 77 2.64 14.83 -0.52
CA ILE A 77 3.52 13.68 -0.32
C ILE A 77 2.90 12.41 -0.90
N TYR A 78 1.59 12.23 -0.76
CA TYR A 78 0.86 11.12 -1.38
C TYR A 78 0.97 11.12 -2.90
N GLN A 79 0.74 12.27 -3.54
CA GLN A 79 0.88 12.40 -5.00
C GLN A 79 2.31 12.09 -5.45
N ARG A 80 3.31 12.62 -4.74
CA ARG A 80 4.73 12.35 -5.01
C ARG A 80 5.07 10.86 -4.84
N PHE A 81 4.48 10.18 -3.86
CA PHE A 81 4.63 8.74 -3.71
C PHE A 81 4.05 7.99 -4.92
N VAL A 82 2.86 8.38 -5.37
CA VAL A 82 2.22 7.83 -6.58
C VAL A 82 3.11 8.05 -7.81
N ASP A 83 3.73 9.22 -7.96
CA ASP A 83 4.64 9.50 -9.07
C ASP A 83 5.88 8.60 -9.04
N HIS A 84 6.49 8.40 -7.87
CA HIS A 84 7.59 7.45 -7.72
C HIS A 84 7.16 6.03 -8.07
N LEU A 85 5.97 5.60 -7.59
CA LEU A 85 5.41 4.28 -7.87
C LEU A 85 5.16 4.08 -9.37
N VAL A 86 4.50 5.04 -10.03
CA VAL A 86 4.29 5.04 -11.48
C VAL A 86 5.62 4.92 -12.21
N THR A 87 6.60 5.74 -11.82
CA THR A 87 7.91 5.78 -12.47
C THR A 87 8.63 4.43 -12.39
N VAL A 88 8.57 3.72 -11.26
CA VAL A 88 9.24 2.42 -11.10
C VAL A 88 8.47 1.26 -11.73
N ILE A 89 7.13 1.31 -11.74
CA ILE A 89 6.30 0.27 -12.35
C ILE A 89 6.38 0.32 -13.88
N PHE A 90 6.41 1.52 -14.46
CA PHE A 90 6.42 1.70 -15.91
C PHE A 90 7.78 2.10 -16.49
N ASP A 91 8.83 2.11 -15.66
CA ASP A 91 10.20 2.49 -16.06
C ASP A 91 10.25 3.88 -16.73
N GLY A 92 9.42 4.81 -16.25
CA GLY A 92 9.26 6.15 -16.81
C GLY A 92 8.55 6.22 -18.17
N ARG A 93 7.99 5.10 -18.67
CA ARG A 93 7.23 5.08 -19.92
C ARG A 93 5.76 5.40 -19.66
N THR A 94 5.23 6.37 -20.39
CA THR A 94 3.79 6.64 -20.38
C THR A 94 3.07 5.50 -21.09
N SER A 95 2.15 4.84 -20.38
CA SER A 95 1.33 3.74 -20.91
C SER A 95 -0.14 3.98 -20.58
N GLY A 96 -1.07 3.39 -21.35
CA GLY A 96 -2.50 3.47 -21.00
C GLY A 96 -2.79 2.85 -19.62
N GLU A 97 -1.92 1.96 -19.16
CA GLU A 97 -1.94 1.33 -17.84
C GLU A 97 -1.57 2.29 -16.70
N GLU A 98 -0.83 3.36 -16.99
CA GLU A 98 -0.47 4.39 -16.00
C GLU A 98 -1.72 5.04 -15.40
N THR A 99 -2.67 5.42 -16.25
CA THR A 99 -3.95 6.00 -15.80
C THR A 99 -4.68 5.05 -14.87
N GLY A 100 -4.67 3.74 -15.18
CA GLY A 100 -5.29 2.73 -14.32
C GLY A 100 -4.64 2.65 -12.94
N LEU A 101 -3.31 2.75 -12.85
CA LEU A 101 -2.62 2.81 -11.56
C LEU A 101 -2.98 4.08 -10.78
N ARG A 102 -2.97 5.24 -11.45
CA ARG A 102 -3.31 6.51 -10.82
C ARG A 102 -4.75 6.52 -10.30
N ASP A 103 -5.69 5.98 -11.05
CA ASP A 103 -7.10 5.86 -10.63
C ASP A 103 -7.26 4.93 -9.43
N LEU A 104 -6.51 3.82 -9.37
CA LEU A 104 -6.50 2.93 -8.21
C LEU A 104 -5.99 3.65 -6.96
N MET A 105 -4.90 4.40 -7.09
CA MET A 105 -4.33 5.18 -5.98
C MET A 105 -5.28 6.31 -5.55
N GLU A 106 -5.92 7.01 -6.48
CA GLU A 106 -6.86 8.09 -6.14
C GLU A 106 -8.05 7.58 -5.30
N ARG A 107 -8.51 6.34 -5.54
CA ARG A 107 -9.55 5.70 -4.72
C ARG A 107 -9.09 5.37 -3.29
N LEU A 108 -7.79 5.15 -3.10
CA LEU A 108 -7.19 4.86 -1.80
C LEU A 108 -6.88 6.15 -1.02
N ARG A 109 -6.69 7.28 -1.71
CA ARG A 109 -6.31 8.57 -1.12
C ARG A 109 -7.13 8.96 0.12
N PRO A 110 -8.48 8.83 0.15
CA PRO A 110 -9.26 9.19 1.33
C PRO A 110 -8.94 8.32 2.55
N GLN A 111 -8.64 7.03 2.33
CA GLN A 111 -8.30 6.11 3.42
C GLN A 111 -6.92 6.44 3.99
N VAL A 112 -5.97 6.84 3.14
CA VAL A 112 -4.59 7.16 3.54
C VAL A 112 -4.49 8.53 4.21
N LEU A 113 -5.17 9.55 3.69
CA LEU A 113 -5.00 10.94 4.15
C LEU A 113 -6.01 11.38 5.20
N ASN A 114 -7.16 10.71 5.27
CA ASN A 114 -8.20 11.03 6.23
C ASN A 114 -8.76 9.73 6.83
N PRO A 115 -7.96 9.02 7.66
CA PRO A 115 -8.44 7.82 8.33
C PRO A 115 -9.75 8.15 9.06
N LYS A 116 -10.86 7.59 8.58
CA LYS A 116 -12.10 7.64 9.37
C LYS A 116 -11.78 6.96 10.70
N PRO A 117 -12.18 7.53 11.85
CA PRO A 117 -12.04 6.87 13.12
C PRO A 117 -12.71 5.49 13.03
N VAL A 118 -11.92 4.43 13.18
CA VAL A 118 -12.48 3.09 13.35
C VAL A 118 -13.15 3.10 14.72
N ALA A 119 -14.47 2.99 14.76
CA ALA A 119 -15.19 2.89 16.02
C ALA A 119 -14.60 1.71 16.82
N PRO A 120 -14.27 1.89 18.11
CA PRO A 120 -13.74 0.80 18.91
C PRO A 120 -14.72 -0.37 18.86
N VAL A 121 -14.26 -1.52 18.38
CA VAL A 121 -15.01 -2.76 18.46
C VAL A 121 -15.09 -3.11 19.94
N LEU A 122 -16.24 -2.85 20.57
CA LEU A 122 -16.58 -3.39 21.88
C LEU A 122 -16.66 -4.91 21.73
N VAL A 123 -15.55 -5.58 21.98
CA VAL A 123 -15.54 -7.03 22.18
C VAL A 123 -16.26 -7.26 23.50
N TYR A 124 -17.52 -7.66 23.44
CA TYR A 124 -18.24 -8.15 24.61
C TYR A 124 -17.48 -9.37 25.13
N SER A 125 -16.73 -9.17 26.22
CA SER A 125 -16.27 -10.27 27.07
C SER A 125 -17.51 -11.03 27.49
N VAL A 126 -17.62 -12.29 27.05
CA VAL A 126 -18.70 -13.17 27.50
C VAL A 126 -18.46 -13.39 28.98
N ASP A 127 -19.32 -12.81 29.83
CA ASP A 127 -19.33 -13.10 31.26
C ASP A 127 -19.46 -14.62 31.42
N ARG A 128 -18.46 -15.23 32.04
CA ARG A 128 -18.48 -16.63 32.41
C ARG A 128 -19.52 -16.77 33.52
N GLU A 129 -20.74 -17.11 33.15
CA GLU A 129 -21.74 -17.55 34.12
C GLU A 129 -21.12 -18.68 34.95
N THR A 130 -21.00 -18.40 36.24
CA THR A 130 -20.58 -19.34 37.27
C THR A 130 -21.49 -20.55 37.24
N LEU A 131 -20.94 -21.69 36.80
CA LEU A 131 -21.49 -23.01 37.07
C LEU A 131 -21.49 -23.23 38.60
N SER A 132 -22.66 -23.02 39.23
CA SER A 132 -22.99 -23.62 40.52
C SER A 132 -24.00 -24.74 40.28
N ALA A 133 -23.56 -25.96 40.53
CA ALA A 133 -24.39 -27.10 40.90
C ALA A 133 -23.69 -27.83 42.04
#